data_AF-A0A418Y7H8-F1
#
_entry.id   AF-A0A418Y7H8-F1
#
_cell.length_a   1.000
_cell.length_b   1.000
_cell.length_c   1.000
_cell.angle_alpha   90.00
_cell.angle_beta   90.00
_cell.angle_gamma   90.00
#
_symmetry.space_group_name_H-M   'P 1'
#
loop_
_entity.id
_entity.type
_entity.pdbx_description
1 polymer ?
#
loop_
_entity_poly.entity_id
_entity_poly.type
_entity_poly.pdbx_seq_one_letter_code
_entity_poly.pdbx_strand_id
1 'polypeptide(L)' 'MHSAELKRFRVGKRESQEKFWGRFGVTQSSGSRFETGLGIPAPVAILVKLYLNGKLTDGDLPG' A
#
# COMPACT_ATOMS: atom_id res chain seq x y z
N MET A 1 6.89 -7.48 -6.58
CA MET A 1 6.90 -6.01 -6.59
C MET A 1 7.79 -5.58 -5.43
N HIS A 2 8.80 -4.76 -5.71
CA HIS A 2 9.79 -4.38 -4.70
C HIS A 2 9.26 -3.21 -3.87
N SER A 3 9.63 -3.14 -2.58
CA SER A 3 9.22 -2.05 -1.66
C SER A 3 9.48 -0.65 -2.23
N ALA A 4 10.55 -0.51 -3.01
CA ALA A 4 10.91 0.73 -3.71
C ALA A 4 9.87 1.17 -4.76
N GLU A 5 9.22 0.24 -5.47
CA GLU A 5 8.20 0.54 -6.49
C GLU A 5 6.92 1.05 -5.83
N LEU A 6 6.51 0.43 -4.71
CA LEU A 6 5.34 0.83 -3.93
C LEU A 6 5.49 2.24 -3.36
N LYS A 7 6.67 2.54 -2.79
CA LYS A 7 6.99 3.88 -2.30
C LYS A 7 6.92 4.91 -3.43
N ARG A 8 7.49 4.61 -4.60
CA ARG A 8 7.44 5.51 -5.77
C ARG A 8 6.01 5.74 -6.25
N PHE A 9 5.20 4.69 -6.33
CA PHE A 9 3.79 4.80 -6.71
C PHE A 9 3.02 5.73 -5.77
N ARG A 10 3.15 5.51 -4.44
CA ARG A 10 2.51 6.34 -3.42
C ARG A 10 2.93 7.81 -3.51
N VAL A 11 4.23 8.06 -3.66
CA VAL A 11 4.77 9.42 -3.80
C VAL A 11 4.29 10.08 -5.09
N GLY A 12 4.19 9.33 -6.19
CA GLY A 12 3.60 9.79 -7.44
C GLY A 12 2.14 10.22 -7.29
N LYS A 13 1.37 9.52 -6.45
CA LYS A 13 0.01 9.90 -6.05
C LYS A 13 -0.06 11.04 -5.00
N ARG A 14 1.09 11.51 -4.49
CA ARG A 14 1.21 12.52 -3.43
C ARG A 14 0.48 12.15 -2.14
N GLU A 15 0.53 10.88 -1.76
CA GLU A 15 -0.17 10.39 -0.56
C GLU A 15 0.79 10.18 0.61
N SER A 16 0.33 10.48 1.82
CA SER A 16 1.02 10.06 3.04
C SER A 16 0.99 8.53 3.18
N GLN A 17 1.90 7.98 3.98
CA GLN A 17 1.88 6.55 4.30
C GLN A 17 0.56 6.17 4.97
N GLU A 18 0.07 6.98 5.90
CA GLU A 18 -1.24 6.76 6.54
C GLU A 18 -2.37 6.66 5.52
N LYS A 19 -2.47 7.61 4.59
CA LYS A 19 -3.51 7.58 3.56
C LYS A 19 -3.39 6.37 2.63
N PHE A 20 -2.19 6.02 2.20
CA PHE A 20 -1.98 4.90 1.27
C PHE A 20 -2.21 3.56 1.94
N TRP A 21 -1.58 3.33 3.08
CA TRP A 21 -1.60 2.06 3.79
C TRP A 21 -2.90 1.85 4.58
N GLY A 22 -3.56 2.92 5.02
CA GLY A 22 -4.86 2.89 5.70
C GLY A 22 -5.92 2.11 4.92
N ARG A 23 -5.95 2.30 3.60
CA ARG A 23 -6.82 1.56 2.67
C ARG A 23 -6.77 0.03 2.82
N PHE A 24 -5.61 -0.48 3.24
CA PHE A 24 -5.36 -1.91 3.39
C PHE A 24 -5.39 -2.37 4.85
N GLY A 25 -5.92 -1.54 5.76
CA GLY A 25 -5.94 -1.79 7.20
C GLY A 25 -4.56 -1.72 7.84
N VAL A 26 -3.60 -1.04 7.20
CA VAL A 26 -2.21 -0.97 7.66
C VAL A 26 -1.93 0.39 8.28
N THR A 27 -1.39 0.37 9.51
CA THR A 27 -0.97 1.59 10.21
C THR A 27 0.21 2.27 9.53
N GLN A 28 0.35 3.59 9.71
CA GLN A 28 1.47 4.36 9.17
C GLN A 28 2.84 3.76 9.53
N SER A 29 3.05 3.35 10.79
CA SER A 29 4.30 2.76 11.26
C SER A 29 4.61 1.41 10.60
N SER A 30 3.59 0.57 10.37
CA SER A 30 3.74 -0.68 9.62
C SER A 30 4.02 -0.43 8.15
N GLY A 31 3.33 0.52 7.52
CA GLY A 31 3.58 0.93 6.15
C GLY A 31 5.00 1.46 5.94
N SER A 32 5.53 2.22 6.90
CA SER A 32 6.92 2.66 6.89
C SER A 32 7.91 1.50 6.85
N ARG A 33 7.68 0.46 7.68
CA ARG A 33 8.50 -0.76 7.68
C ARG A 33 8.45 -1.50 6.34
N PHE A 34 7.27 -1.60 5.75
CA PHE A 34 7.10 -2.23 4.43
C PHE A 34 7.88 -1.50 3.33
N GLU A 35 7.91 -0.16 3.38
CA GLU A 35 8.66 0.65 2.43
C GLU A 35 10.18 0.61 2.65
N THR A 36 10.65 0.24 3.84
CA THR A 36 12.08 0.11 4.17
C THR A 36 12.63 -1.30 4.06
N GLY A 37 11.81 -2.29 3.65
CA GLY A 37 12.27 -3.63 3.30
C GLY A 37 11.82 -4.75 4.24
N LEU A 38 10.96 -4.48 5.22
CA LEU A 38 10.25 -5.55 5.92
C LEU A 38 9.20 -6.18 4.99
N GLY A 39 9.09 -7.50 5.02
CA GLY A 39 8.13 -8.24 4.18
C GLY A 39 6.69 -7.79 4.44
N ILE A 40 5.97 -7.48 3.36
CA ILE A 40 4.53 -7.20 3.41
C ILE A 40 3.80 -8.53 3.64
N PRO A 41 2.90 -8.64 4.64
CA PRO A 41 2.09 -9.84 4.82
C PRO A 41 1.34 -10.21 3.55
N ALA A 42 1.27 -11.52 3.23
CA ALA A 42 0.67 -11.99 1.98
C ALA A 42 -0.73 -11.44 1.69
N PRO A 43 -1.66 -11.34 2.67
CA PRO A 43 -2.99 -10.75 2.42
C PRO A 43 -2.92 -9.29 1.95
N VAL A 44 -2.08 -8.47 2.60
CA VAL A 44 -1.88 -7.06 2.24
C VAL A 44 -1.25 -6.96 0.85
N ALA A 45 -0.26 -7.80 0.55
CA ALA A 45 0.40 -7.80 -0.76
C ALA A 45 -0.58 -8.13 -1.91
N ILE A 46 -1.53 -9.03 -1.69
CA ILE A 46 -2.58 -9.36 -2.66
C ILE A 46 -3.48 -8.14 -2.90
N LEU A 47 -3.99 -7.49 -1.84
CA LEU A 47 -4.85 -6.30 -1.97
C LEU A 47 -4.14 -5.16 -2.71
N VAL A 48 -2.89 -4.87 -2.34
CA VAL A 48 -2.07 -3.86 -3.01
C VAL A 48 -1.91 -4.20 -4.50
N LYS A 49 -1.60 -5.46 -4.84
CA LYS A 49 -1.46 -5.89 -6.24
C LYS A 49 -2.77 -5.71 -7.02
N LEU A 50 -3.91 -6.04 -6.43
CA LEU A 50 -5.22 -5.86 -7.07
C LEU A 50 -5.54 -4.37 -7.30
N TYR A 51 -5.27 -3.51 -6.30
CA TYR A 51 -5.47 -2.08 -6.40
C TYR A 51 -4.60 -1.44 -7.49
N LEU A 52 -3.31 -1.78 -7.54
CA LEU A 52 -2.39 -1.25 -8.55
C LEU A 52 -2.74 -1.69 -9.98
N ASN A 53 -3.34 -2.87 -10.12
CA ASN A 53 -3.82 -3.39 -11.40
C ASN A 53 -5.23 -2.88 -11.76
N GLY A 54 -5.79 -1.93 -10.99
CA GLY A 54 -7.12 -1.38 -11.22
C GLY A 54 -8.26 -2.39 -11.03
N LYS A 55 -8.00 -3.50 -10.33
CA LYS A 55 -9.03 -4.50 -9.96
C LYS A 55 -9.76 -4.13 -8.67
N LEU A 56 -9.15 -3.27 -7.85
CA LEU A 56 -9.78 -2.60 -6.73
C LEU A 56 -9.62 -1.09 -6.91
N THR A 57 -10.62 -0.36 -6.44
CA THR A 57 -10.68 1.09 -6.36
C THR A 57 -10.77 1.52 -4.90
N ASP A 58 -10.71 2.84 -4.64
CA ASP A 58 -10.87 3.37 -3.29
C ASP A 58 -12.26 3.03 -2.70
N GLY A 59 -13.30 2.81 -3.52
CA GLY A 59 -14.64 2.45 -3.07
C GLY A 59 -14.78 0.98 -2.64
N ASP A 60 -13.84 0.11 -3.02
CA ASP A 60 -13.83 -1.30 -2.64
C ASP A 60 -13.11 -1.55 -1.30
N LEU A 61 -12.49 -0.50 -0.75
CA LEU A 61 -11.62 -0.56 0.43
C LEU A 61 -12.22 0.28 1.57
N PRO A 62 -12.02 -0.14 2.83
CA PRO A 62 -12.71 0.45 3.98
C PRO A 62 -12.28 1.89 4.31
N GLY A 63 -11.17 2.38 3.76
CA GLY A 63 -10.61 3.70 4.06
C GLY A 63 -9.64 3.67 5.22
#